data_AF-A0A350YC71-F1
#
_entry.id   AF-A0A350YC71-F1
#
_cell.length_a   1.000
_cell.length_b   1.000
_cell.length_c   1.000
_cell.angle_alpha   90.00
_cell.angle_beta   90.00
_cell.angle_gamma   90.00
#
_symmetry.space_group_name_H-M   'P 1'
#
loop_
_entity.id
_entity.type
_entity.pdbx_description
1 polymer ?
#
loop_
_entity_poly.entity_id
_entity_poly.type
_entity_poly.pdbx_seq_one_letter_code
_entity_poly.pdbx_strand_id
1 'polypeptide(L)'
;MKRLTLLILLVIPGSLVVVASSWWGLNDFIALVNANQRFQQLANQGAGQRELFIMAHKEDTHRINVGFDGTWILLGGILAGMGILGILQTDKPSQ
;
A
#
# COMPACT_ATOMS: atom_id res chain seq x y z
N MET A 1 14.85 -28.50 4.17
CA MET A 1 15.54 -27.19 4.40
C MET A 1 15.08 -26.11 3.43
N LYS A 2 15.14 -26.31 2.09
CA LYS A 2 14.72 -25.31 1.08
C LYS A 2 13.33 -24.68 1.31
N ARG A 3 12.32 -25.46 1.70
CA ARG A 3 10.98 -24.95 2.03
C ARG A 3 10.98 -23.98 3.22
N LEU A 4 11.69 -24.34 4.27
CA LEU A 4 11.82 -23.52 5.47
C LEU A 4 12.51 -22.20 5.13
N THR A 5 13.56 -22.25 4.30
CA THR A 5 14.26 -21.07 3.80
C THR A 5 13.34 -20.15 2.99
N LEU A 6 12.56 -20.69 2.04
CA LEU A 6 11.61 -19.90 1.25
C LEU A 6 10.50 -19.30 2.12
N LEU A 7 10.02 -20.05 3.12
CA LEU A 7 8.99 -19.58 4.03
C LEU A 7 9.49 -18.43 4.90
N ILE A 8 10.68 -18.55 5.49
CA ILE A 8 11.24 -17.54 6.40
C ILE A 8 11.75 -16.31 5.64
N LEU A 9 12.32 -16.47 4.45
CA LEU A 9 12.96 -15.37 3.73
C LEU A 9 12.07 -14.67 2.70
N LEU A 10 11.06 -15.36 2.14
CA LEU A 10 10.18 -14.77 1.12
C LEU A 10 8.74 -14.65 1.61
N VAL A 11 8.15 -15.75 2.09
CA VAL A 11 6.72 -15.77 2.43
C VAL A 11 6.42 -14.88 3.62
N ILE A 12 7.09 -15.10 4.76
CA ILE A 12 6.85 -14.31 5.97
C ILE A 12 7.15 -12.81 5.73
N PRO A 13 8.33 -12.41 5.20
CA PRO A 13 8.64 -11.00 5.00
C PRO A 13 7.71 -10.34 3.99
N GLY A 14 7.41 -11.02 2.86
CA GLY A 14 6.48 -10.52 1.86
C GLY A 14 5.08 -10.28 2.43
N SER A 15 4.55 -11.24 3.19
CA SER A 15 3.25 -11.11 3.85
C SER A 15 3.25 -10.00 4.91
N LEU A 16 4.33 -9.83 5.67
CA LEU A 16 4.44 -8.73 6.64
C LEU A 16 4.42 -7.36 5.96
N VAL A 17 5.12 -7.21 4.83
CA VAL A 17 5.07 -5.97 4.03
C VAL A 17 3.66 -5.70 3.52
N VAL A 18 2.97 -6.72 2.99
CA VAL A 18 1.57 -6.58 2.54
C VAL A 18 0.68 -6.07 3.67
N VAL A 19 0.74 -6.71 4.84
CA VAL A 19 -0.10 -6.33 5.99
C VAL A 19 0.23 -4.93 6.48
N ALA A 20 1.51 -4.62 6.66
CA ALA A 20 1.94 -3.30 7.13
C ALA A 20 1.52 -2.18 6.17
N SER A 21 1.82 -2.32 4.88
CA SER A 21 1.48 -1.32 3.87
C SER A 21 -0.02 -1.23 3.61
N SER A 22 -0.78 -2.31 3.77
CA SER A 22 -2.24 -2.24 3.72
C SER A 22 -2.80 -1.43 4.89
N TRP A 23 -2.25 -1.61 6.09
CA TRP A 23 -2.66 -0.85 7.26
C TRP A 23 -2.39 0.65 7.10
N TRP A 24 -1.19 1.03 6.66
CA TRP A 24 -0.84 2.43 6.39
C TRP A 24 -1.65 3.00 5.23
N GLY A 25 -1.76 2.26 4.13
CA GLY A 25 -2.51 2.69 2.95
C GLY A 25 -3.98 2.95 3.21
N LEU A 26 -4.62 2.14 4.08
CA LEU A 26 -6.00 2.39 4.51
C LEU A 26 -6.12 3.68 5.32
N ASN A 27 -5.19 3.93 6.25
CA ASN A 27 -5.20 5.15 7.06
C ASN A 27 -4.98 6.39 6.19
N ASP A 28 -4.02 6.34 5.27
CA ASP A 28 -3.75 7.45 4.35
C ASP A 28 -4.86 7.65 3.33
N PHE A 29 -5.55 6.58 2.92
CA PHE A 29 -6.73 6.69 2.05
C PHE A 29 -7.90 7.37 2.76
N ILE A 30 -8.14 7.05 4.04
CA ILE A 30 -9.16 7.73 4.83
C ILE A 30 -8.80 9.21 5.00
N ALA A 31 -7.53 9.53 5.29
CA ALA A 31 -7.05 10.90 5.40
C ALA A 31 -7.23 11.67 4.07
N LEU A 32 -6.95 11.02 2.94
CA LEU A 32 -7.16 11.56 1.60
C LEU A 32 -8.62 11.91 1.34
N VAL A 33 -9.54 10.99 1.62
CA VAL A 33 -10.99 11.20 1.44
C VAL A 33 -11.46 12.39 2.28
N ASN A 34 -11.02 12.47 3.54
CA ASN A 34 -11.35 13.57 4.43
C ASN A 34 -10.77 14.91 3.94
N ALA A 35 -9.53 14.92 3.41
CA ALA A 35 -8.90 16.11 2.85
C ALA A 35 -9.67 16.62 1.62
N ASN A 36 -10.05 15.73 0.71
CA ASN A 36 -10.81 16.07 -0.49
C ASN A 36 -12.22 16.61 -0.13
N GLN A 37 -12.92 15.99 0.83
CA GLN A 37 -14.21 16.50 1.30
C GLN A 37 -14.11 17.93 1.86
N ARG A 38 -13.05 18.23 2.64
CA ARG A 38 -12.79 19.58 3.16
C ARG A 38 -12.46 20.57 2.05
N PHE A 39 -11.69 20.15 1.05
CA PHE A 39 -11.40 20.97 -0.12
C PHE A 39 -12.69 21.35 -0.87
N GLN A 40 -13.58 20.39 -1.11
CA GLN A 40 -14.88 20.62 -1.76
C GLN A 40 -15.77 21.58 -0.96
N GLN A 41 -15.82 21.43 0.37
CA GLN A 41 -16.56 22.34 1.24
C GLN A 41 -16.03 23.77 1.15
N LEU A 42 -14.71 23.96 1.22
CA LEU A 42 -14.08 25.27 1.10
C LEU A 42 -14.32 25.90 -0.27
N ALA A 43 -14.24 25.11 -1.35
CA ALA A 43 -14.55 25.57 -2.69
C ALA A 43 -16.00 26.05 -2.81
N ASN A 44 -16.95 25.29 -2.24
CA ASN A 44 -18.36 25.65 -2.23
C ASN A 44 -18.69 26.87 -1.36
N GLN A 45 -17.89 27.13 -0.32
CA GLN A 45 -18.02 28.31 0.54
C GLN A 45 -17.39 29.57 -0.07
N GLY A 46 -16.80 29.48 -1.27
CA GLY A 46 -16.12 30.60 -1.91
C GLY A 46 -14.81 30.98 -1.23
N ALA A 47 -14.12 30.01 -0.60
CA ALA A 47 -12.83 30.23 0.05
C ALA A 47 -11.81 30.85 -0.91
N GLY A 48 -10.90 31.65 -0.36
CA GLY A 48 -9.88 32.34 -1.15
C GLY A 48 -8.95 31.36 -1.87
N GLN A 49 -8.45 31.76 -3.04
CA GLN A 49 -7.56 30.92 -3.87
C GLN A 49 -6.33 30.39 -3.11
N ARG A 50 -5.82 31.16 -2.14
CA ARG A 50 -4.71 30.74 -1.27
C ARG A 50 -5.08 29.57 -0.35
N GLU A 51 -6.28 29.59 0.23
CA GLU A 51 -6.74 28.52 1.12
C GLU A 51 -7.00 27.23 0.34
N LEU A 52 -7.59 27.34 -0.85
CA LEU A 52 -7.76 26.22 -1.77
C LEU A 52 -6.41 25.64 -2.20
N PHE A 53 -5.43 26.46 -2.54
CA PHE A 53 -4.10 26.01 -2.93
C PHE A 53 -3.38 25.22 -1.81
N ILE A 54 -3.44 25.73 -0.58
CA ILE A 54 -2.85 25.05 0.59
C ILE A 54 -3.53 23.70 0.84
N MET A 55 -4.85 23.64 0.72
CA MET A 55 -5.60 22.40 0.95
C MET A 55 -5.36 21.37 -0.15
N ALA A 56 -5.24 21.79 -1.41
CA ALA A 56 -4.89 20.92 -2.53
C ALA A 56 -3.50 20.26 -2.32
N HIS A 57 -2.51 21.01 -1.83
CA HIS A 57 -1.18 20.44 -1.53
C HIS A 57 -1.21 19.38 -0.43
N LYS A 58 -2.07 19.56 0.58
CA LYS A 58 -2.26 18.56 1.64
C LYS A 58 -2.91 17.29 1.10
N GLU A 59 -3.91 17.43 0.22
CA GLU A 59 -4.53 16.30 -0.46
C GLU A 59 -3.51 15.51 -1.30
N ASP A 60 -2.72 16.20 -2.11
CA ASP A 60 -1.71 15.56 -2.97
C ASP A 60 -0.67 14.76 -2.17
N THR A 61 -0.30 15.22 -0.98
CA THR A 61 0.58 14.46 -0.08
C THR A 61 -0.03 13.10 0.28
N HIS A 62 -1.32 13.07 0.65
CA HIS A 62 -2.00 11.81 0.96
C HIS A 62 -2.18 10.92 -0.29
N ARG A 63 -2.42 11.51 -1.48
CA ARG A 63 -2.50 10.75 -2.74
C ARG A 63 -1.19 10.01 -3.03
N ILE A 64 -0.07 10.70 -2.84
CA ILE A 64 1.26 10.14 -3.04
C ILE A 64 1.51 8.99 -2.05
N ASN A 65 1.22 9.17 -0.77
CA ASN A 65 1.39 8.12 0.23
C ASN A 65 0.55 6.88 -0.08
N VAL A 66 -0.74 7.04 -0.40
CA VAL A 66 -1.61 5.91 -0.80
C VAL A 66 -1.04 5.18 -2.02
N GLY A 67 -0.48 5.91 -2.98
CA GLY A 67 0.20 5.32 -4.14
C GLY A 67 1.44 4.50 -3.76
N PHE A 68 2.27 5.02 -2.85
CA PHE A 68 3.43 4.30 -2.33
C PHE A 68 3.05 3.06 -1.53
N ASP A 69 2.05 3.15 -0.65
CA ASP A 69 1.54 2.01 0.11
C ASP A 69 0.98 0.93 -0.83
N GLY A 70 0.22 1.33 -1.85
CA GLY A 70 -0.26 0.44 -2.91
C GLY A 70 0.89 -0.28 -3.62
N THR A 71 1.99 0.42 -3.90
CA THR A 71 3.19 -0.17 -4.52
C THR A 71 3.84 -1.20 -3.60
N TRP A 72 3.98 -0.89 -2.32
CA TRP A 72 4.56 -1.83 -1.34
C TRP A 72 3.69 -3.06 -1.11
N ILE A 73 2.36 -2.92 -1.13
CA ILE A 73 1.43 -4.06 -1.09
C ILE A 73 1.70 -5.00 -2.27
N LEU A 74 1.83 -4.47 -3.49
CA LEU A 74 2.11 -5.29 -4.67
C LEU A 74 3.48 -5.98 -4.59
N LEU A 75 4.53 -5.25 -4.19
CA LEU A 75 5.88 -5.81 -4.05
C LEU A 75 5.93 -6.92 -2.99
N GLY A 76 5.31 -6.69 -1.82
CA GLY A 76 5.20 -7.70 -0.78
C GLY A 76 4.43 -8.94 -1.25
N GLY A 77 3.35 -8.73 -2.01
CA GLY A 77 2.55 -9.81 -2.61
C GLY A 77 3.34 -10.63 -3.62
N ILE A 78 4.12 -10.00 -4.49
CA ILE A 78 5.02 -10.68 -5.43
C ILE A 78 6.06 -11.50 -4.66
N LEU A 79 6.68 -10.94 -3.63
CA LEU A 79 7.69 -11.63 -2.82
C LEU A 79 7.10 -12.88 -2.13
N ALA A 80 5.95 -12.73 -1.48
CA ALA A 80 5.26 -13.84 -0.84
C ALA A 80 4.82 -14.91 -1.87
N GLY A 81 4.26 -14.47 -2.99
CA GLY A 81 3.84 -15.34 -4.10
C GLY A 81 4.99 -16.16 -4.67
N MET A 82 6.15 -15.56 -4.92
CA MET A 82 7.35 -16.28 -5.35
C MET A 82 7.79 -17.32 -4.32
N GLY A 83 7.76 -16.99 -3.03
CA GLY A 83 8.07 -17.93 -1.95
C GLY A 83 7.13 -19.14 -1.95
N ILE A 84 5.82 -18.91 -2.07
CA ILE A 84 4.79 -19.96 -2.15
C ILE A 84 4.99 -20.83 -3.38
N LEU A 85 5.16 -20.22 -4.57
CA LEU A 85 5.39 -20.93 -5.82
C LEU A 85 6.63 -21.83 -5.73
N GLY A 86 7.73 -21.32 -5.16
CA GLY A 86 8.95 -22.11 -4.96
C GLY A 86 8.76 -23.30 -4.01
N ILE A 87 7.97 -23.13 -2.95
CA ILE A 87 7.62 -24.22 -2.03
C ILE A 87 6.82 -25.31 -2.76
N LEU A 88 5.79 -24.92 -3.51
CA LEU A 88 4.92 -25.85 -4.25
C LEU A 88 5.68 -26.62 -5.35
N GLN A 89 6.59 -25.95 -6.06
CA GLN A 89 7.42 -26.61 -7.08
C GLN A 89 8.42 -27.60 -6.46
N THR A 90 8.93 -27.32 -5.25
CA THR A 90 9.80 -28.23 -4.49
C THR A 90 9.01 -29.43 -3.91
N ASP A 91 7.68 -29.42 -3.99
CA ASP A 91 6.81 -30.53 -3.53
C ASP A 91 6.43 -31.50 -4.65
N LYS A 92 6.66 -31.14 -5.92
CA LYS A 92 6.41 -32.07 -7.02
C LYS A 92 7.49 -33.17 -7.01
N PRO A 93 7.10 -34.46 -6.95
CA PRO A 93 8.07 -35.54 -7.13
C PRO A 93 8.69 -35.42 -8.53
N SER A 94 10.01 -35.57 -8.60
CA SER A 94 10.73 -35.66 -9.88
C SER A 94 10.16 -36.82 -10.68
N GLN A 95 9.49 -36.52 -11.79
CA GLN A 95 9.19 -37.51 -12.83
C GLN A 95 10.47 -37.89 -13.57
#